data_AF-A0A929PJ28-F1
#
_entry.id   AF-A0A929PJ28-F1
#
_cell.length_a   1.000
_cell.length_b   1.000
_cell.length_c   1.000
_cell.angle_alpha   90.00
_cell.angle_beta   90.00
_cell.angle_gamma   90.00
#
_symmetry.space_group_name_H-M   'P 1'
#
loop_
_entity.id
_entity.type
_entity.pdbx_description
1 polymer ?
#
loop_
_entity_poly.entity_id
_entity_poly.type
_entity_poly.pdbx_seq_one_letter_code
_entity_poly.pdbx_strand_id
1 'polypeptide(L)'
;MKIKAAGLSDVGLKRESNEDSLAMDNATGVYIVADGMGGHLAGEVASKVAVQIIQKNVNNWINKNSPVTEIFDFPDMTLSQRGNYLSSSIKLANRVIYEMSQEYTEYKGMGTTIVILAIMPSTIIAANVGDSRIYLVRGDSMEPLSKEHSMVSEQLEMGLISEEEAKISPLRHILTRNLGS
;
A
#
# COMPACT_ATOMS: atom_id res chain seq x y z
N MET A 1 -8.99 -21.27 10.26
CA MET A 1 -9.11 -20.81 8.85
C MET A 1 -7.84 -21.20 8.12
N LYS A 2 -7.93 -21.79 6.92
CA LYS A 2 -6.75 -22.18 6.12
C LYS A 2 -6.65 -21.25 4.93
N ILE A 3 -5.68 -20.35 4.93
CA ILE A 3 -5.42 -19.44 3.80
C ILE A 3 -4.40 -20.10 2.86
N LYS A 4 -4.65 -20.01 1.56
CA LYS A 4 -3.67 -20.29 0.52
C LYS A 4 -3.40 -18.98 -0.19
N ALA A 5 -2.13 -18.63 -0.32
CA ALA A 5 -1.69 -17.42 -1.00
C ALA A 5 -0.59 -17.77 -2.00
N ALA A 6 -0.56 -17.03 -3.10
CA ALA A 6 0.48 -17.06 -4.11
C ALA A 6 0.71 -15.64 -4.61
N GLY A 7 1.93 -15.35 -5.01
CA GLY A 7 2.35 -14.03 -5.48
C GLY A 7 3.16 -14.21 -6.75
N LEU A 8 2.94 -13.31 -7.70
CA LEU A 8 3.64 -13.27 -8.97
C LEU A 8 3.96 -11.81 -9.26
N SER A 9 5.17 -11.55 -9.75
CA SER A 9 5.60 -10.25 -10.22
C SER A 9 6.52 -10.46 -11.42
N ASP A 10 6.40 -9.59 -12.41
CA ASP A 10 7.12 -9.66 -13.68
C ASP A 10 7.47 -8.23 -14.11
N VAL A 11 8.66 -8.03 -14.68
CA VAL A 11 9.09 -6.72 -15.17
C VAL A 11 8.24 -6.20 -16.35
N GLY A 12 7.55 -7.12 -17.04
CA GLY A 12 6.82 -6.85 -18.24
C GLY A 12 7.73 -6.64 -19.45
N LEU A 13 7.15 -6.13 -20.54
CA LEU A 13 7.84 -6.02 -21.83
C LEU A 13 8.39 -4.61 -22.11
N LYS A 14 8.17 -3.64 -21.22
CA LYS A 14 8.46 -2.22 -21.48
C LYS A 14 9.42 -1.58 -20.49
N ARG A 15 9.53 -2.10 -19.26
CA ARG A 15 10.41 -1.55 -18.23
C ARG A 15 11.74 -2.31 -18.24
N GLU A 16 12.81 -1.62 -17.83
CA GLU A 16 14.14 -2.23 -17.68
C GLU A 16 14.32 -2.90 -16.31
N SER A 17 13.62 -2.39 -15.31
CA SER A 17 13.65 -2.87 -13.92
C SER A 17 12.24 -3.07 -13.38
N ASN A 18 12.12 -3.98 -12.43
CA ASN A 18 10.89 -4.22 -11.70
C ASN A 18 10.94 -3.43 -10.38
N GLU A 19 10.02 -2.49 -10.23
CA GLU A 19 9.89 -1.65 -9.03
C GLU A 19 8.78 -2.15 -8.10
N ASP A 20 8.10 -3.25 -8.45
CA ASP A 20 7.09 -3.88 -7.60
C ASP A 20 7.75 -4.69 -6.48
N SER A 21 7.14 -4.64 -5.30
CA SER A 21 7.49 -5.47 -4.15
C SER A 21 6.24 -6.11 -3.56
N LEU A 22 6.35 -7.36 -3.11
CA LEU A 22 5.26 -8.07 -2.43
C LEU A 22 5.75 -8.86 -1.22
N ALA A 23 4.86 -9.04 -0.24
CA ALA A 23 5.06 -9.96 0.87
C ALA A 23 3.78 -10.75 1.15
N MET A 24 3.95 -12.01 1.55
CA MET A 24 2.86 -12.89 1.94
C MET A 24 3.26 -13.62 3.22
N ASP A 25 2.48 -13.42 4.28
CA ASP A 25 2.68 -14.08 5.56
C ASP A 25 1.40 -14.79 5.99
N ASN A 26 1.35 -16.11 5.74
CA ASN A 26 0.22 -16.94 6.14
C ASN A 26 0.13 -17.13 7.67
N ALA A 27 1.23 -16.92 8.41
CA ALA A 27 1.23 -17.07 9.86
C ALA A 27 0.53 -15.90 10.54
N THR A 28 0.74 -14.68 10.05
CA THR A 28 0.03 -13.48 10.52
C THR A 28 -1.22 -13.14 9.72
N GLY A 29 -1.38 -13.74 8.53
CA GLY A 29 -2.49 -13.51 7.62
C GLY A 29 -2.38 -12.20 6.84
N VAL A 30 -1.18 -11.66 6.66
CA VAL A 30 -0.93 -10.33 6.10
C VAL A 30 -0.28 -10.45 4.73
N TYR A 31 -0.84 -9.73 3.76
CA TYR A 31 -0.41 -9.73 2.36
C TYR A 31 -0.24 -8.28 1.92
N ILE A 32 0.86 -8.00 1.23
CA ILE A 32 1.28 -6.65 0.88
C ILE A 32 1.72 -6.63 -0.57
N VAL A 33 1.31 -5.60 -1.31
CA VAL A 33 1.86 -5.25 -2.62
C VAL A 33 2.18 -3.75 -2.63
N ALA A 34 3.32 -3.40 -3.20
CA ALA A 34 3.80 -2.03 -3.37
C ALA A 34 4.30 -1.86 -4.80
N ASP A 35 3.91 -0.78 -5.46
CA ASP A 35 4.39 -0.39 -6.80
C ASP A 35 5.27 0.85 -6.62
N GLY A 36 6.56 0.73 -6.96
CA GLY A 36 7.51 1.84 -6.91
C GLY A 36 7.23 2.87 -8.01
N MET A 37 7.32 4.15 -7.66
CA MET A 37 6.99 5.22 -8.59
C MET A 37 8.05 5.39 -9.69
N GLY A 38 7.80 4.79 -10.84
CA GLY A 38 8.62 4.95 -12.04
C GLY A 38 8.61 6.40 -12.56
N GLY A 39 9.81 6.96 -12.77
CA GLY A 39 10.02 8.36 -13.18
C GLY A 39 10.64 9.23 -12.08
N HIS A 40 10.79 8.69 -10.88
CA HIS A 40 11.65 9.22 -9.82
C HIS A 40 12.79 8.23 -9.55
N LEU A 41 13.86 8.68 -8.91
CA LEU A 41 14.98 7.80 -8.59
C LEU A 41 14.54 6.78 -7.52
N ALA A 42 14.98 5.52 -7.64
CA ALA A 42 14.91 4.50 -6.60
C ALA A 42 13.49 4.03 -6.16
N GLY A 43 12.53 3.93 -7.08
CA GLY A 43 11.20 3.37 -6.80
C GLY A 43 11.23 1.93 -6.27
N GLU A 44 12.17 1.11 -6.75
CA GLU A 44 12.42 -0.25 -6.27
C GLU A 44 12.91 -0.28 -4.81
N VAL A 45 13.66 0.75 -4.39
CA VAL A 45 14.10 0.88 -3.00
C VAL A 45 12.91 1.26 -2.13
N ALA A 46 12.11 2.24 -2.55
CA ALA A 46 10.93 2.68 -1.81
C ALA A 46 9.93 1.53 -1.58
N SER A 47 9.57 0.79 -2.63
CA SER A 47 8.61 -0.32 -2.53
C SER A 47 9.12 -1.43 -1.61
N LYS A 48 10.40 -1.78 -1.71
CA LYS A 48 11.03 -2.81 -0.87
C LYS A 48 11.09 -2.38 0.59
N VAL A 49 11.48 -1.14 0.87
CA VAL A 49 11.54 -0.59 2.24
C VAL A 49 10.14 -0.55 2.87
N ALA A 50 9.12 -0.12 2.12
CA ALA A 50 7.74 -0.11 2.60
C ALA A 50 7.29 -1.50 3.06
N VAL A 51 7.44 -2.50 2.18
CA VAL A 51 7.06 -3.89 2.45
C VAL A 51 7.80 -4.45 3.68
N GLN A 52 9.11 -4.22 3.78
CA GLN A 52 9.93 -4.73 4.88
C GLN A 52 9.56 -4.13 6.24
N ILE A 53 9.37 -2.80 6.30
CA ILE A 53 9.00 -2.11 7.54
C ILE A 53 7.64 -2.59 8.02
N ILE A 54 6.65 -2.62 7.11
CA ILE A 54 5.29 -2.99 7.44
C ILE A 54 5.22 -4.44 7.92
N GLN A 55 5.84 -5.38 7.18
CA GLN A 55 5.86 -6.78 7.57
C GLN A 55 6.52 -6.98 8.94
N LYS A 56 7.66 -6.34 9.19
CA LYS A 56 8.36 -6.43 10.47
C LYS A 56 7.52 -5.92 11.65
N ASN A 57 6.91 -4.75 11.50
CA ASN A 57 6.14 -4.13 12.58
C ASN A 57 4.85 -4.88 12.88
N VAL A 58 4.11 -5.27 11.84
CA VAL A 58 2.89 -6.04 12.00
C VAL A 58 3.18 -7.38 12.67
N ASN A 59 4.26 -8.07 12.26
CA ASN A 59 4.68 -9.31 12.91
C ASN A 59 5.05 -9.10 14.38
N ASN A 60 5.76 -8.02 14.71
CA ASN A 60 6.08 -7.70 16.10
C ASN A 60 4.84 -7.43 16.94
N TRP A 61 3.93 -6.59 16.46
CA TRP A 61 2.75 -6.18 17.22
C TRP A 61 1.73 -7.29 17.37
N ILE A 62 1.47 -8.07 16.31
CA ILE A 62 0.55 -9.21 16.38
C ILE A 62 1.10 -10.29 17.31
N ASN A 63 2.37 -10.67 17.17
CA ASN A 63 2.93 -11.77 17.97
C ASN A 63 3.12 -11.41 19.44
N LYS A 64 3.42 -10.13 19.75
CA LYS A 64 3.59 -9.66 21.13
C LYS A 64 2.30 -9.15 21.77
N ASN A 65 1.23 -9.00 20.99
CA ASN A 65 -0.01 -8.37 21.42
C ASN A 65 0.24 -6.98 22.06
N SER A 66 1.11 -6.17 21.45
CA SER A 66 1.56 -4.88 22.01
C SER A 66 0.40 -3.92 22.29
N PRO A 67 0.40 -3.15 23.38
CA PRO A 67 -0.64 -2.14 23.58
C PRO A 67 -0.63 -1.10 22.45
N VAL A 68 -1.80 -0.54 22.12
CA VAL A 68 -1.93 0.47 21.04
C VAL A 68 -1.14 1.75 21.32
N THR A 69 -0.70 1.96 22.57
CA THR A 69 0.14 3.09 23.00
C THR A 69 1.60 2.97 22.55
N GLU A 70 2.03 1.79 22.09
CA GLU A 70 3.40 1.54 21.59
C GLU A 70 3.54 1.72 20.07
N ILE A 71 2.48 2.19 19.40
CA ILE A 71 2.51 2.43 17.96
C ILE A 71 3.27 3.73 17.65
N PHE A 72 3.76 3.83 16.42
CA PHE A 72 4.24 5.10 15.87
C PHE A 72 3.04 6.02 15.57
N ASP A 73 3.16 7.31 15.94
CA ASP A 73 2.10 8.32 15.85
C ASP A 73 0.89 8.04 16.78
N PHE A 74 -0.15 8.87 16.70
CA PHE A 74 -1.35 8.74 17.52
C PHE A 74 -2.32 7.69 16.97
N PRO A 75 -2.98 6.91 17.86
CA PRO A 75 -3.99 5.96 17.45
C PRO A 75 -5.25 6.69 16.94
N ASP A 76 -5.83 6.14 15.88
CA ASP A 76 -7.16 6.47 15.42
C ASP A 76 -8.17 5.63 16.19
N MET A 77 -8.96 6.29 17.04
CA MET A 77 -9.95 5.64 17.90
C MET A 77 -11.14 5.05 17.13
N THR A 78 -11.29 5.35 15.84
CA THR A 78 -12.29 4.72 14.96
C THR A 78 -11.82 3.36 14.43
N LEU A 79 -10.52 3.08 14.50
CA LEU A 79 -9.93 1.83 14.04
C LEU A 79 -9.82 0.81 15.18
N SER A 80 -9.91 -0.47 14.83
CA SER A 80 -9.52 -1.54 15.75
C SER A 80 -8.04 -1.44 16.13
N GLN A 81 -7.62 -2.11 17.21
CA GLN A 81 -6.20 -2.20 17.60
C GLN A 81 -5.30 -2.64 16.43
N ARG A 82 -5.75 -3.64 15.65
CA ARG A 82 -5.00 -4.14 14.48
C ARG A 82 -5.05 -3.17 13.30
N GLY A 83 -6.14 -2.43 13.13
CA GLY A 83 -6.20 -1.33 12.18
C GLY A 83 -5.18 -0.25 12.51
N ASN A 84 -5.04 0.09 13.80
CA ASN A 84 -4.02 1.00 14.30
C ASN A 84 -2.60 0.49 14.06
N TYR A 85 -2.33 -0.81 14.25
CA TYR A 85 -1.04 -1.40 13.88
C TYR A 85 -0.73 -1.25 12.38
N LEU A 86 -1.70 -1.48 11.49
CA LEU A 86 -1.45 -1.33 10.05
C LEU A 86 -1.24 0.14 9.69
N SER A 87 -2.11 1.03 10.15
CA SER A 87 -2.02 2.48 9.94
C SER A 87 -0.68 3.04 10.42
N SER A 88 -0.27 2.68 11.63
CA SER A 88 1.01 3.10 12.20
C SER A 88 2.22 2.55 11.42
N SER A 89 2.15 1.30 10.96
CA SER A 89 3.20 0.72 10.11
C SER A 89 3.36 1.46 8.79
N ILE A 90 2.24 1.85 8.16
CA ILE A 90 2.24 2.64 6.91
C ILE A 90 2.83 4.03 7.17
N LYS A 91 2.43 4.70 8.25
CA LYS A 91 2.95 6.02 8.63
C LYS A 91 4.46 5.98 8.90
N LEU A 92 4.94 4.95 9.59
CA LEU A 92 6.38 4.78 9.82
C LEU A 92 7.12 4.54 8.51
N ALA A 93 6.59 3.67 7.63
CA ALA A 93 7.16 3.44 6.31
C ALA A 93 7.22 4.74 5.49
N ASN A 94 6.16 5.55 5.50
CA ASN A 94 6.15 6.87 4.87
C ASN A 94 7.29 7.75 5.40
N ARG A 95 7.40 7.85 6.73
CA ARG A 95 8.41 8.68 7.38
C ARG A 95 9.83 8.27 6.99
N VAL A 96 10.13 6.97 7.02
CA VAL A 96 11.46 6.45 6.67
C VAL A 96 11.79 6.69 5.19
N ILE A 97 10.84 6.42 4.29
CA ILE A 97 11.04 6.64 2.85
C ILE A 97 11.27 8.13 2.57
N TYR A 98 10.47 9.01 3.19
CA TYR A 98 10.64 10.46 3.08
C TYR A 98 12.01 10.92 3.60
N GLU A 99 12.44 10.46 4.78
CA GLU A 99 13.76 10.81 5.34
C GLU A 99 14.90 10.37 4.42
N MET A 100 14.85 9.12 3.93
CA MET A 100 15.82 8.60 2.96
C MET A 100 15.84 9.44 1.67
N SER A 101 14.69 9.90 1.19
CA SER A 101 14.60 10.74 -0.01
C SER A 101 15.18 12.14 0.18
N GLN A 102 15.25 12.64 1.43
CA GLN A 102 15.87 13.93 1.76
C GLN A 102 17.38 13.79 2.02
N GLU A 103 17.82 12.67 2.58
CA GLU A 103 19.21 12.44 2.98
C GLU A 103 20.12 12.06 1.79
N TYR A 104 19.64 11.20 0.89
CA TYR A 104 20.44 10.65 -0.20
C TYR A 104 20.02 11.24 -1.55
N THR A 105 20.98 11.77 -2.30
CA THR A 105 20.71 12.38 -3.61
C THR A 105 20.19 11.35 -4.60
N GLU A 106 20.69 10.11 -4.54
CA GLU A 106 20.21 8.98 -5.35
C GLU A 106 18.78 8.53 -5.04
N TYR A 107 18.17 8.97 -3.92
CA TYR A 107 16.81 8.60 -3.53
C TYR A 107 15.84 9.78 -3.61
N LYS A 108 16.29 10.91 -4.19
CA LYS A 108 15.49 12.12 -4.23
C LYS A 108 14.19 11.89 -5.01
N GLY A 109 13.07 12.11 -4.32
CA GLY A 109 11.73 11.95 -4.87
C GLY A 109 11.26 10.49 -4.99
N MET A 110 12.00 9.52 -4.44
CA MET A 110 11.54 8.13 -4.43
C MET A 110 10.19 8.03 -3.71
N GLY A 111 9.34 7.14 -4.21
CA GLY A 111 8.05 6.89 -3.59
C GLY A 111 7.46 5.58 -4.06
N THR A 112 6.42 5.15 -3.39
CA THR A 112 5.73 3.89 -3.72
C THR A 112 4.28 3.92 -3.28
N THR A 113 3.45 3.14 -3.96
CA THR A 113 2.10 2.80 -3.48
C THR A 113 2.19 1.69 -2.43
N ILE A 114 1.10 1.45 -1.72
CA ILE A 114 0.96 0.28 -0.86
C ILE A 114 -0.49 -0.18 -0.85
N VAL A 115 -0.70 -1.49 -0.94
CA VAL A 115 -1.94 -2.15 -0.55
C VAL A 115 -1.63 -3.26 0.44
N ILE A 116 -2.47 -3.36 1.47
CA ILE A 116 -2.35 -4.39 2.50
C ILE A 116 -3.70 -5.05 2.70
N LEU A 117 -3.72 -6.37 2.66
CA LEU A 117 -4.83 -7.21 3.06
C LEU A 117 -4.42 -8.02 4.29
N ALA A 118 -5.09 -7.81 5.41
CA ALA A 118 -4.89 -8.59 6.62
C ALA A 118 -6.15 -9.42 6.91
N ILE A 119 -6.01 -10.74 6.89
CA ILE A 119 -7.09 -11.72 7.05
C ILE A 119 -6.95 -12.42 8.38
N MET A 120 -7.93 -12.23 9.26
CA MET A 120 -7.95 -12.74 10.63
C MET A 120 -9.22 -13.56 10.84
N PRO A 121 -9.31 -14.38 11.93
CA PRO A 121 -10.44 -15.29 12.13
C PRO A 121 -11.84 -14.66 12.04
N SER A 122 -11.99 -13.39 12.42
CA SER A 122 -13.29 -12.69 12.46
C SER A 122 -13.32 -11.37 11.69
N THR A 123 -12.22 -10.99 11.03
CA THR A 123 -12.08 -9.63 10.47
C THR A 123 -11.12 -9.65 9.29
N ILE A 124 -11.48 -8.88 8.26
CA ILE A 124 -10.58 -8.54 7.15
C ILE A 124 -10.32 -7.04 7.25
N ILE A 125 -9.07 -6.65 7.13
CA ILE A 125 -8.67 -5.24 7.07
C ILE A 125 -7.98 -5.01 5.73
N ALA A 126 -8.50 -4.04 4.97
CA ALA A 126 -7.89 -3.51 3.77
C ALA A 126 -7.32 -2.12 4.08
N ALA A 127 -6.10 -1.84 3.65
CA ALA A 127 -5.48 -0.53 3.75
C ALA A 127 -4.75 -0.22 2.44
N ASN A 128 -4.80 1.03 1.98
CA ASN A 128 -4.08 1.43 0.77
C ASN A 128 -3.61 2.89 0.80
N VAL A 129 -2.51 3.16 0.10
CA VAL A 129 -2.01 4.49 -0.28
C VAL A 129 -1.56 4.41 -1.73
N GLY A 130 -1.98 5.34 -2.59
CA GLY A 130 -1.80 5.24 -4.04
C GLY A 130 -2.96 4.51 -4.74
N ASP A 131 -2.70 4.03 -5.95
CA ASP A 131 -3.67 3.46 -6.89
C ASP A 131 -3.56 1.94 -7.09
N SER A 132 -2.61 1.28 -6.42
CA SER A 132 -2.63 -0.18 -6.23
C SER A 132 -3.97 -0.62 -5.63
N ARG A 133 -4.42 -1.82 -6.01
CA ARG A 133 -5.82 -2.25 -5.77
C ARG A 133 -5.96 -3.55 -5.01
N ILE A 134 -7.03 -3.63 -4.23
CA ILE A 134 -7.49 -4.84 -3.55
C ILE A 134 -8.89 -5.15 -4.06
N TYR A 135 -9.13 -6.40 -4.46
CA TYR A 135 -10.45 -6.86 -4.89
C TYR A 135 -10.89 -8.09 -4.10
N LEU A 136 -12.20 -8.16 -3.84
CA LEU A 136 -12.88 -9.34 -3.33
C LEU A 136 -13.64 -10.01 -4.45
N VAL A 137 -13.19 -11.20 -4.83
CA VAL A 137 -13.85 -12.02 -5.85
C VAL A 137 -14.69 -13.11 -5.17
N ARG A 138 -15.99 -13.15 -5.43
CA ARG A 138 -16.92 -14.16 -4.90
C ARG A 138 -17.91 -14.60 -5.97
N GLY A 139 -17.82 -15.88 -6.39
CA GLY A 139 -18.58 -16.37 -7.55
C GLY A 139 -18.24 -15.55 -8.79
N ASP A 140 -19.25 -14.97 -9.42
CA ASP A 140 -19.11 -14.13 -10.62
C ASP A 140 -18.98 -12.62 -10.29
N SER A 141 -18.85 -12.27 -9.00
CA SER A 141 -18.74 -10.88 -8.55
C SER A 141 -17.28 -10.50 -8.20
N MET A 142 -16.90 -9.27 -8.56
CA MET A 142 -15.61 -8.65 -8.23
C MET A 142 -15.86 -7.25 -7.67
N GLU A 143 -15.53 -7.05 -6.39
CA GLU A 143 -15.77 -5.81 -5.65
C GLU A 143 -14.43 -5.18 -5.23
N PRO A 144 -14.17 -3.89 -5.52
CA PRO A 144 -12.99 -3.21 -5.01
C PRO A 144 -13.10 -2.98 -3.49
N LEU A 145 -12.07 -3.36 -2.74
CA LEU A 145 -11.94 -3.08 -1.30
C LEU A 145 -11.06 -1.85 -1.02
N SER A 146 -10.33 -1.37 -2.02
CA SER A 146 -9.45 -0.20 -1.96
C SER A 146 -10.04 0.97 -2.74
N LYS A 147 -9.67 2.19 -2.36
CA LYS A 147 -10.00 3.41 -3.10
C LYS A 147 -8.73 4.02 -3.67
N GLU A 148 -8.70 4.25 -4.98
CA GLU A 148 -7.53 4.79 -5.66
C GLU A 148 -7.28 6.25 -5.29
N HIS A 149 -6.03 6.57 -5.01
CA HIS A 149 -5.55 7.93 -4.76
C HIS A 149 -4.85 8.49 -6.00
N SER A 150 -5.64 8.73 -7.05
CA SER A 150 -5.20 9.34 -8.30
C SER A 150 -6.04 10.58 -8.62
N MET A 151 -5.48 11.49 -9.41
CA MET A 151 -6.17 12.73 -9.83
C MET A 151 -7.52 12.42 -10.48
N VAL A 152 -7.56 11.38 -11.31
CA VAL A 152 -8.76 10.96 -12.03
C VAL A 152 -9.81 10.37 -11.08
N SER A 153 -9.39 9.56 -10.11
CA SER A 153 -10.26 8.99 -9.08
C SER A 153 -10.92 10.09 -8.24
N GLU A 154 -10.17 11.12 -7.84
CA GLU A 154 -10.70 12.26 -7.09
C GLU A 154 -11.65 13.12 -7.92
N GLN A 155 -11.32 13.37 -9.20
CA GLN A 155 -12.21 14.11 -10.12
C GLN A 155 -13.54 13.39 -10.34
N LEU A 156 -13.53 12.06 -10.47
CA LEU A 156 -14.74 11.25 -10.56
C LEU A 156 -15.60 11.37 -9.30
N GLU A 157 -14.99 11.24 -8.12
CA GLU A 157 -15.70 11.31 -6.85
C GLU A 157 -16.34 12.70 -6.62
N MET A 158 -15.66 13.76 -7.06
CA MET A 158 -16.19 15.12 -7.01
C MET A 158 -17.26 15.40 -8.09
N GLY A 159 -17.53 14.45 -9.00
CA GLY A 159 -18.45 14.62 -10.12
C GLY A 159 -17.98 15.61 -11.19
N LEU A 160 -16.67 15.86 -11.26
CA LEU A 160 -16.06 16.79 -12.23
C LEU A 160 -15.88 16.18 -13.62
N ILE A 161 -15.77 14.85 -13.69
CA ILE A 161 -15.66 14.09 -14.94
C ILE A 161 -16.55 12.84 -14.85
N SER A 162 -16.89 12.29 -16.00
CA SER A 162 -17.56 11.00 -16.16
C SER A 162 -16.57 9.83 -16.19
N GLU A 163 -17.05 8.60 -15.96
CA GLU A 163 -16.24 7.38 -16.07
C GLU A 163 -15.58 7.22 -17.45
N GLU A 164 -16.25 7.65 -18.52
CA GLU A 164 -15.71 7.60 -19.88
C GLU A 164 -14.56 8.59 -20.08
N GLU A 165 -14.68 9.80 -19.54
CA GLU A 165 -13.60 10.81 -19.56
C GLU A 165 -12.40 10.35 -18.73
N ALA A 166 -12.64 9.71 -17.59
CA ALA A 166 -11.59 9.16 -16.73
C ALA A 166 -10.70 8.14 -17.44
N LYS A 167 -11.28 7.25 -18.25
CA LYS A 167 -10.54 6.19 -18.98
C LYS A 167 -9.52 6.75 -19.97
N ILE A 168 -9.83 7.88 -20.60
CA ILE A 168 -8.99 8.52 -21.62
C ILE A 168 -8.17 9.70 -21.08
N SER A 169 -8.33 10.05 -19.80
CA SER A 169 -7.67 11.21 -19.21
C SER A 169 -6.13 11.05 -19.24
N PRO A 170 -5.39 12.11 -19.66
CA PRO A 170 -3.93 12.11 -19.58
C PRO A 170 -3.42 12.10 -18.14
N LEU A 171 -4.27 12.42 -17.15
CA LEU A 171 -3.92 12.53 -15.74
C LEU A 171 -4.05 11.20 -14.97
N ARG A 172 -4.42 10.10 -15.64
CA ARG A 172 -4.67 8.80 -14.98
C ARG A 172 -3.47 8.21 -14.23
N HIS A 173 -2.26 8.63 -14.58
CA HIS A 173 -1.01 8.18 -13.96
C HIS A 173 -0.55 9.09 -12.81
N ILE A 174 -1.26 10.18 -12.54
CA ILE A 174 -0.88 11.13 -11.48
C ILE A 174 -1.52 10.70 -10.17
N LEU A 175 -0.68 10.29 -9.23
CA LEU A 175 -1.07 9.97 -7.87
C LEU A 175 -1.28 11.24 -7.04
N THR A 176 -2.29 11.22 -6.18
CA THR A 176 -2.55 12.26 -5.18
C THR A 176 -2.01 11.87 -3.80
N ARG A 177 -1.75 10.58 -3.57
CA ARG A 177 -1.07 10.06 -2.38
C ARG A 177 -0.09 8.95 -2.74
N ASN A 178 1.07 8.96 -2.13
CA ASN A 178 2.05 7.88 -2.15
C ASN A 178 2.81 7.85 -0.81
N LEU A 179 3.61 6.81 -0.58
CA LEU A 179 4.60 6.81 0.48
C LEU A 179 5.88 7.48 -0.02
N GLY A 180 6.51 8.29 0.82
CA GLY A 180 7.69 9.10 0.47
C GLY A 180 7.38 10.58 0.23
N SER A 181 6.11 10.99 0.35
CA SER A 181 5.63 12.38 0.22
C SER A 181 5.24 13.03 1.54
#